data_AF-A0A952NJX0-F1
#
_entry.id   AF-A0A952NJX0-F1
#
_cell.length_a   1.000
_cell.length_b   1.000
_cell.length_c   1.000
_cell.angle_alpha   90.00
_cell.angle_beta   90.00
_cell.angle_gamma   90.00
#
_symmetry.space_group_name_H-M   'P 1'
#
loop_
_entity.id
_entity.type
_entity.pdbx_description
1 polymer ?
#
loop_
_entity_poly.entity_id
_entity_poly.type
_entity_poly.pdbx_seq_one_letter_code
_entity_poly.pdbx_strand_id
1 'polypeptide(L)'
;MKKTFLAVVVILTGLAAQAQVRFMPLSQGPGDPKHYSKKPDFAVLEAKLPLTPKERLGLTREALMKMDQEQLDQLYGRLQSGPIPVGDYKGTVLIKNETIVETEQKLLKSLFEKSIWGVFGKLALAGICMSRDRMECLSEWLWYGKRFYAVNEFGELQLRNAVSPRVRTEYLLKKAGLEKMIEPLSRAPVQKFNGSDMLMMFPAHVYCGLSLVDTRHESIIIDYAYGDDFKPYIPEIDGIVGREGKWIRDEIRMIRPGLYLGRAYMDRIFLLNFVLENKEVAKTNTEVSAWKNKCWTGDSWQ
;
A
#
# COMPACT_ATOMS: atom_id res chain seq x y z
N MET A 1 -39.15 52.00 -23.36
CA MET A 1 -39.38 50.88 -22.41
C MET A 1 -38.77 49.62 -22.98
N LYS A 2 -37.54 49.25 -22.56
CA LYS A 2 -36.93 47.95 -22.90
C LYS A 2 -36.91 47.12 -21.62
N LYS A 3 -37.68 46.03 -21.57
CA LYS A 3 -37.68 45.05 -20.48
C LYS A 3 -36.58 44.04 -20.77
N THR A 4 -35.51 44.06 -19.99
CA THR A 4 -34.45 43.07 -20.04
C THR A 4 -34.86 41.89 -19.16
N PHE A 5 -35.12 40.73 -19.76
CA PHE A 5 -35.34 39.48 -19.04
C PHE A 5 -33.98 38.97 -18.56
N LEU A 6 -33.78 38.93 -17.23
CA LEU A 6 -32.63 38.29 -16.61
C LEU A 6 -32.94 36.80 -16.48
N ALA A 7 -32.32 35.97 -17.32
CA ALA A 7 -32.37 34.52 -17.17
C ALA A 7 -31.49 34.12 -15.98
N VAL A 8 -32.12 33.68 -14.89
CA VAL A 8 -31.42 33.06 -13.76
C VAL A 8 -31.03 31.65 -14.18
N VAL A 9 -29.76 31.48 -14.55
CA VAL A 9 -29.14 30.16 -14.72
C VAL A 9 -28.94 29.58 -13.33
N VAL A 10 -29.84 28.69 -12.91
CA VAL A 10 -29.63 27.86 -11.72
C VAL A 10 -28.59 26.79 -12.10
N ILE A 11 -27.32 27.07 -11.78
CA ILE A 11 -26.28 26.04 -11.81
C ILE A 11 -26.53 25.13 -10.63
N LEU A 12 -27.24 24.02 -10.87
CA LEU A 12 -27.29 22.87 -9.95
C LEU A 12 -25.89 22.26 -9.88
N THR A 13 -25.03 22.85 -9.05
CA THR A 13 -23.81 22.18 -8.60
C THR A 13 -24.25 21.08 -7.64
N GLY A 14 -24.34 19.86 -8.17
CA GLY A 14 -24.42 18.66 -7.34
C GLY A 14 -23.13 18.52 -6.54
N LEU A 15 -23.04 19.21 -5.39
CA LEU A 15 -22.10 18.86 -4.34
C LEU A 15 -22.53 17.50 -3.80
N ALA A 16 -22.02 16.43 -4.42
CA ALA A 16 -21.92 15.15 -3.76
C ALA A 16 -21.16 15.40 -2.46
N ALA A 17 -21.87 15.39 -1.33
CA ALA A 17 -21.27 15.51 -0.02
C ALA A 17 -20.23 14.38 0.10
N GLN A 18 -18.95 14.70 -0.12
CA GLN A 18 -17.85 13.78 0.13
C GLN A 18 -17.97 13.39 1.59
N ALA A 19 -18.19 12.11 1.84
CA ALA A 19 -18.30 11.60 3.20
C ALA A 19 -16.95 11.79 3.88
N GLN A 20 -16.86 12.80 4.74
CA GLN A 20 -15.64 13.13 5.45
C GLN A 20 -15.51 12.18 6.63
N VAL A 21 -14.46 11.34 6.61
CA VAL A 21 -14.14 10.45 7.72
C VAL A 21 -13.84 11.28 8.96
N ARG A 22 -14.47 10.93 10.08
CA ARG A 22 -14.17 11.52 11.39
C ARG A 22 -12.96 10.85 12.04
N PHE A 23 -12.15 11.66 12.71
CA PHE A 23 -10.96 11.24 13.43
C PHE A 23 -11.03 11.74 14.87
N MET A 24 -10.43 11.00 15.80
CA MET A 24 -10.21 11.50 17.14
C MET A 24 -9.00 12.43 17.16
N PRO A 25 -9.07 13.58 17.86
CA PRO A 25 -7.90 14.39 18.09
C PRO A 25 -6.91 13.62 18.98
N LEU A 26 -5.62 13.88 18.80
CA LEU A 26 -4.62 13.49 19.79
C LEU A 26 -5.00 14.12 21.14
N SER A 27 -4.82 13.39 22.25
CA SER A 27 -5.16 13.94 23.57
C SER A 27 -4.34 15.20 23.83
N GLN A 28 -5.00 16.35 24.02
CA GLN A 28 -4.32 17.61 24.33
C GLN A 28 -3.76 17.55 25.75
N GLY A 29 -2.44 17.39 25.86
CA GLY A 29 -1.69 17.55 27.09
C GLY A 29 -0.34 18.22 26.78
N PRO A 30 0.21 19.05 27.67
CA PRO A 30 1.47 19.74 27.41
C PRO A 30 2.58 18.70 27.20
N GLY A 31 3.31 18.80 26.08
CA GLY A 31 4.57 18.06 25.87
C GLY A 31 4.54 16.98 24.78
N ASP A 32 4.88 17.37 23.55
CA ASP A 32 5.42 16.53 22.47
C ASP A 32 4.50 15.43 21.84
N PRO A 33 4.19 15.49 20.52
CA PRO A 33 3.50 14.43 19.76
C PRO A 33 4.27 13.10 19.62
N LYS A 34 5.49 12.97 20.17
CA LYS A 34 6.32 11.75 20.13
C LYS A 34 5.93 10.65 21.15
N HIS A 35 4.88 10.82 21.95
CA HIS A 35 4.52 9.86 23.01
C HIS A 35 3.29 9.04 22.64
N TYR A 36 3.44 7.70 22.59
CA TYR A 36 2.37 6.74 22.26
C TYR A 36 1.11 6.92 23.12
N SER A 37 1.26 7.33 24.38
CA SER A 37 0.15 7.59 25.32
C SER A 37 -0.81 8.69 24.88
N LYS A 38 -0.48 9.46 23.83
CA LYS A 38 -1.34 10.51 23.26
C LYS A 38 -2.19 10.05 22.09
N LYS A 39 -1.87 8.89 21.50
CA LYS A 39 -2.63 8.31 20.40
C LYS A 39 -3.96 7.74 20.93
N PRO A 40 -5.07 7.85 20.19
CA PRO A 40 -6.33 7.22 20.57
C PRO A 40 -6.17 5.70 20.61
N ASP A 41 -6.70 5.09 21.67
CA ASP A 41 -6.89 3.64 21.71
C ASP A 41 -7.84 3.23 20.57
N PHE A 42 -7.44 2.23 19.77
CA PHE A 42 -8.23 1.84 18.60
C PHE A 42 -9.57 1.20 18.94
N ALA A 43 -9.71 0.54 20.09
CA ALA A 43 -11.00 0.00 20.53
C ALA A 43 -11.96 1.12 20.92
N VAL A 44 -11.47 2.14 21.63
CA VAL A 44 -12.26 3.34 21.94
C VAL A 44 -12.63 4.11 20.67
N LEU A 45 -11.68 4.25 19.74
CA LEU A 45 -11.89 4.91 18.45
C LEU A 45 -12.98 4.21 17.64
N GLU A 46 -12.91 2.89 17.50
CA GLU A 46 -13.88 2.10 16.75
C GLU A 46 -15.27 2.14 17.38
N ALA A 47 -15.35 2.06 18.71
CA ALA A 47 -16.62 2.13 19.43
C ALA A 47 -17.31 3.51 19.28
N LYS A 48 -16.54 4.60 19.31
CA LYS A 48 -17.10 5.97 19.25
C LYS A 48 -17.27 6.50 17.84
N LEU A 49 -16.39 6.13 16.91
CA LEU A 49 -16.35 6.62 15.53
C LEU A 49 -16.21 5.46 14.53
N PRO A 50 -17.20 4.53 14.48
CA PRO A 50 -17.18 3.42 13.53
C PRO A 50 -17.23 3.94 12.09
N LEU A 51 -16.54 3.26 11.18
CA LEU A 51 -16.56 3.60 9.76
C LEU A 51 -17.85 3.13 9.12
N THR A 52 -18.66 4.07 8.64
CA THR A 52 -19.87 3.75 7.89
C THR A 52 -19.54 3.29 6.46
N PRO A 53 -20.45 2.51 5.82
CA PRO A 53 -20.27 2.18 4.42
C PRO A 53 -20.20 3.40 3.50
N LYS A 54 -20.95 4.45 3.79
CA LYS A 54 -20.91 5.69 3.02
C LYS A 54 -19.55 6.39 3.10
N GLU A 55 -18.94 6.45 4.29
CA GLU A 55 -17.58 6.98 4.48
C GLU A 55 -16.55 6.16 3.71
N ARG A 56 -16.59 4.83 3.84
CA ARG A 56 -15.67 3.92 3.17
C ARG A 56 -15.79 3.99 1.64
N LEU A 57 -17.01 4.04 1.10
CA LEU A 57 -17.25 4.22 -0.35
C LEU A 57 -16.75 5.58 -0.86
N GLY A 58 -16.85 6.63 -0.04
CA GLY A 58 -16.41 7.98 -0.38
C GLY A 58 -14.88 8.16 -0.40
N LEU A 59 -14.11 7.24 0.18
CA LEU A 59 -12.66 7.33 0.20
C LEU A 59 -12.04 7.03 -1.16
N THR A 60 -11.10 7.90 -1.56
CA THR A 60 -10.30 7.74 -2.77
C THR A 60 -8.81 7.74 -2.43
N ARG A 61 -7.99 7.22 -3.34
CA ARG A 61 -6.53 7.28 -3.24
C ARG A 61 -6.04 8.71 -3.00
N GLU A 62 -6.60 9.69 -3.70
CA GLU A 62 -6.24 11.11 -3.57
C GLU A 62 -6.60 11.68 -2.20
N ALA A 63 -7.70 11.23 -1.59
CA ALA A 63 -8.05 11.60 -0.22
C ALA A 63 -7.04 11.02 0.79
N LEU A 64 -6.66 9.75 0.64
CA LEU A 64 -5.67 9.09 1.50
C LEU A 64 -4.30 9.77 1.40
N MET A 65 -3.90 10.20 0.21
CA MET A 65 -2.67 10.98 0.00
C MET A 65 -2.66 12.33 0.71
N LYS A 66 -3.81 12.85 1.16
CA LYS A 66 -3.90 14.09 1.94
C LYS A 66 -3.94 13.87 3.45
N MET A 67 -4.20 12.63 3.90
CA MET A 67 -4.24 12.31 5.32
C MET A 67 -2.85 12.35 5.95
N ASP A 68 -2.74 12.77 7.20
CA ASP A 68 -1.51 12.60 7.99
C ASP A 68 -1.34 11.15 8.47
N GLN A 69 -0.21 10.83 9.11
CA GLN A 69 0.06 9.46 9.57
C GLN A 69 -0.92 8.99 10.64
N GLU A 70 -1.33 9.88 11.55
CA GLU A 70 -2.25 9.53 12.64
C GLU A 70 -3.65 9.24 12.09
N GLN A 71 -4.11 10.03 11.12
CA GLN A 71 -5.35 9.77 10.39
C GLN A 71 -5.30 8.43 9.65
N LEU A 72 -4.17 8.08 9.03
CA LEU A 72 -3.99 6.78 8.38
C LEU A 72 -3.96 5.63 9.40
N ASP A 73 -3.31 5.80 10.54
CA ASP A 73 -3.29 4.82 11.65
C ASP A 73 -4.71 4.58 12.18
N GLN A 74 -5.45 5.66 12.47
CA GLN A 74 -6.84 5.61 12.92
C GLN A 74 -7.79 5.01 11.88
N LEU A 75 -7.56 5.28 10.60
CA LEU A 75 -8.32 4.64 9.52
C LEU A 75 -8.04 3.14 9.52
N TYR A 76 -6.76 2.73 9.48
CA TYR A 76 -6.35 1.32 9.44
C TYR A 76 -6.88 0.50 10.62
N GLY A 77 -6.79 1.04 11.84
CA GLY A 77 -7.25 0.38 13.07
C GLY A 77 -8.77 0.11 13.12
N ARG A 78 -9.56 0.77 12.27
CA ARG A 78 -11.02 0.55 12.13
C ARG A 78 -11.40 -0.30 10.92
N LEU A 79 -10.45 -0.64 10.05
CA LEU A 79 -10.71 -1.49 8.90
C LEU A 79 -10.62 -2.96 9.30
N GLN A 80 -11.39 -3.78 8.61
CA GLN A 80 -11.23 -5.23 8.56
C GLN A 80 -10.44 -5.64 7.31
N SER A 81 -9.88 -6.84 7.31
CA SER A 81 -9.15 -7.41 6.16
C SER A 81 -9.90 -7.31 4.83
N GLY A 82 -11.18 -7.72 4.81
CA GLY A 82 -11.94 -7.94 3.58
C GLY A 82 -11.55 -9.25 2.88
N PRO A 83 -11.96 -9.47 1.62
CA PRO A 83 -11.50 -10.60 0.82
C PRO A 83 -10.04 -10.43 0.41
N ILE A 84 -9.30 -11.55 0.29
CA ILE A 84 -7.98 -11.50 -0.35
C ILE A 84 -8.19 -11.07 -1.82
N PRO A 85 -7.51 -10.00 -2.29
CA PRO A 85 -7.65 -9.52 -3.66
C PRO A 85 -7.16 -10.58 -4.67
N VAL A 86 -7.73 -10.54 -5.87
CA VAL A 86 -7.31 -11.37 -7.01
C VAL A 86 -7.11 -10.47 -8.23
N GLY A 87 -6.04 -10.70 -8.98
CA GLY A 87 -5.68 -9.94 -10.16
C GLY A 87 -4.77 -8.74 -9.86
N ASP A 88 -4.82 -7.75 -10.76
CA ASP A 88 -3.89 -6.61 -10.76
C ASP A 88 -4.38 -5.46 -9.90
N TYR A 89 -3.50 -4.98 -9.02
CA TYR A 89 -3.75 -3.79 -8.22
C TYR A 89 -2.58 -2.83 -8.36
N LYS A 90 -2.88 -1.60 -8.78
CA LYS A 90 -1.89 -0.53 -8.86
C LYS A 90 -1.53 -0.08 -7.45
N GLY A 91 -0.24 0.00 -7.16
CA GLY A 91 0.23 0.51 -5.88
C GLY A 91 0.49 2.02 -5.91
N THR A 92 0.38 2.64 -4.74
CA THR A 92 0.75 4.04 -4.52
C THR A 92 1.23 4.18 -3.08
N VAL A 93 2.45 4.65 -2.91
CA VAL A 93 3.02 4.86 -1.57
C VAL A 93 2.49 6.16 -0.98
N LEU A 94 2.21 6.15 0.31
CA LEU A 94 1.78 7.30 1.09
C LEU A 94 2.94 7.74 1.99
N ILE A 95 3.89 8.51 1.44
CA ILE A 95 4.99 9.06 2.23
C ILE A 95 4.46 10.22 3.09
N LYS A 96 4.70 10.15 4.40
CA LYS A 96 4.29 11.18 5.37
C LYS A 96 5.49 11.60 6.20
N ASN A 97 5.95 12.82 5.95
CA ASN A 97 7.18 13.37 6.53
C ASN A 97 7.06 13.77 8.01
N GLU A 98 5.88 13.65 8.63
CA GLU A 98 5.62 14.37 9.89
C GLU A 98 5.61 13.49 11.14
N THR A 99 5.55 12.16 11.03
CA THR A 99 5.22 11.31 12.20
C THR A 99 5.95 9.98 12.28
N ILE A 100 6.94 9.78 11.41
CA ILE A 100 7.96 8.79 11.67
C ILE A 100 8.91 9.46 12.66
N VAL A 101 9.16 8.85 13.82
CA VAL A 101 10.08 9.40 14.84
C VAL A 101 11.35 9.82 14.12
N GLU A 102 11.95 10.97 14.42
CA GLU A 102 13.18 11.41 13.74
C GLU A 102 14.25 10.30 13.68
N THR A 103 14.25 9.40 14.66
CA THR A 103 15.00 8.14 14.71
C THR A 103 14.55 7.09 13.70
N GLU A 104 13.24 6.84 13.52
CA GLU A 104 12.70 5.97 12.48
C GLU A 104 12.86 6.58 11.09
N GLN A 105 12.82 7.91 10.93
CA GLN A 105 13.12 8.57 9.66
C GLN A 105 14.61 8.51 9.39
N LYS A 106 15.46 8.75 10.39
CA LYS A 106 16.90 8.54 10.26
C LYS A 106 17.22 7.07 10.06
N LEU A 107 16.43 6.13 10.58
CA LEU A 107 16.60 4.70 10.36
C LEU A 107 16.14 4.35 8.95
N LEU A 108 14.95 4.73 8.52
CA LEU A 108 14.47 4.58 7.15
C LEU A 108 15.42 5.25 6.17
N LYS A 109 15.75 6.52 6.38
CA LYS A 109 16.70 7.28 5.58
C LYS A 109 18.10 6.70 5.66
N SER A 110 18.60 6.21 6.80
CA SER A 110 19.91 5.53 6.88
C SER A 110 19.87 4.15 6.25
N LEU A 111 18.76 3.45 6.35
CA LEU A 111 18.53 2.23 5.61
C LEU A 111 18.57 2.64 4.13
N PHE A 112 17.73 3.56 3.64
CA PHE A 112 17.57 3.99 2.23
C PHE A 112 18.81 4.67 1.64
N GLU A 113 19.58 5.41 2.44
CA GLU A 113 20.79 6.14 2.04
C GLU A 113 22.07 5.31 2.21
N LYS A 114 22.19 4.48 3.27
CA LYS A 114 23.41 3.68 3.52
C LYS A 114 23.29 2.22 3.11
N SER A 115 22.09 1.69 2.85
CA SER A 115 21.88 0.24 2.77
C SER A 115 20.88 -0.27 1.71
N ILE A 116 19.70 0.34 1.49
CA ILE A 116 18.62 -0.38 0.80
C ILE A 116 18.86 -0.31 -0.70
N TRP A 117 19.38 -1.42 -1.22
CA TRP A 117 19.47 -1.75 -2.62
C TRP A 117 20.63 -1.06 -3.35
N GLY A 118 21.89 -1.42 -3.11
CA GLY A 118 23.02 -0.88 -3.89
C GLY A 118 22.78 -0.85 -5.41
N VAL A 119 21.97 -1.76 -5.93
CA VAL A 119 21.41 -1.77 -7.30
C VAL A 119 20.24 -0.78 -7.49
N PHE A 120 19.14 -0.87 -6.73
CA PHE A 120 17.96 -0.03 -6.96
C PHE A 120 18.11 1.44 -6.53
N GLY A 121 18.93 1.74 -5.51
CA GLY A 121 19.29 3.11 -5.14
C GLY A 121 20.10 3.81 -6.24
N LYS A 122 21.06 3.10 -6.87
CA LYS A 122 21.79 3.59 -8.05
C LYS A 122 20.87 3.71 -9.27
N LEU A 123 19.90 2.81 -9.44
CA LEU A 123 18.90 2.87 -10.51
C LEU A 123 18.01 4.12 -10.40
N ALA A 124 17.59 4.46 -9.18
CA ALA A 124 16.83 5.68 -8.90
C ALA A 124 17.64 6.95 -9.21
N LEU A 125 18.93 6.98 -8.86
CA LEU A 125 19.86 8.06 -9.18
C LEU A 125 20.13 8.21 -10.69
N ALA A 126 20.13 7.10 -11.44
CA ALA A 126 20.59 7.09 -12.83
C ALA A 126 19.59 7.68 -13.84
N GLY A 127 18.28 7.80 -13.57
CA GLY A 127 17.42 8.42 -14.61
C GLY A 127 15.91 8.34 -14.51
N ILE A 128 15.31 8.10 -13.34
CA ILE A 128 13.84 8.17 -13.20
C ILE A 128 13.39 9.51 -12.62
N CYS A 129 14.19 10.13 -11.74
CA CYS A 129 13.72 11.20 -10.89
C CYS A 129 14.41 12.53 -11.25
N MET A 130 13.93 13.22 -12.29
CA MET A 130 14.46 14.55 -12.64
C MET A 130 13.74 15.70 -11.90
N SER A 131 12.73 15.41 -11.06
CA SER A 131 11.92 16.45 -10.38
C SER A 131 11.20 16.05 -9.07
N ARG A 132 11.40 14.85 -8.50
CA ARG A 132 10.73 14.36 -7.28
C ARG A 132 11.73 13.89 -6.21
N ASP A 133 11.29 13.81 -4.95
CA ASP A 133 12.07 13.19 -3.88
C ASP A 133 12.47 11.75 -4.28
N ARG A 134 13.75 11.41 -4.10
CA ARG A 134 14.31 10.09 -4.43
C ARG A 134 13.56 8.97 -3.72
N MET A 135 13.03 9.23 -2.53
CA MET A 135 12.24 8.29 -1.74
C MET A 135 10.88 7.99 -2.37
N GLU A 136 10.16 9.03 -2.80
CA GLU A 136 8.87 8.87 -3.50
C GLU A 136 9.05 8.04 -4.75
N CYS A 137 10.08 8.33 -5.53
CA CYS A 137 10.39 7.69 -6.79
C CYS A 137 10.75 6.19 -6.64
N LEU A 138 11.60 5.83 -5.67
CA LEU A 138 11.96 4.44 -5.38
C LEU A 138 10.76 3.65 -4.83
N SER A 139 9.96 4.31 -3.99
CA SER A 139 8.78 3.70 -3.38
C SER A 139 7.67 3.46 -4.41
N GLU A 140 7.43 4.39 -5.34
CA GLU A 140 6.52 4.22 -6.49
C GLU A 140 7.00 3.13 -7.46
N TRP A 141 8.30 2.89 -7.54
CA TRP A 141 8.88 1.85 -8.40
C TRP A 141 8.70 0.45 -7.79
N LEU A 142 9.06 0.26 -6.52
CA LEU A 142 8.90 -1.01 -5.81
C LEU A 142 7.42 -1.37 -5.57
N TRP A 143 6.58 -0.37 -5.29
CA TRP A 143 5.13 -0.53 -5.13
C TRP A 143 4.36 -0.07 -6.38
N TYR A 144 4.91 -0.20 -7.59
CA TYR A 144 4.18 0.19 -8.80
C TYR A 144 2.88 -0.60 -8.97
N GLY A 145 2.95 -1.91 -8.74
CA GLY A 145 1.78 -2.78 -8.79
C GLY A 145 2.01 -4.11 -8.10
N LYS A 146 0.91 -4.77 -7.75
CA LYS A 146 0.88 -6.12 -7.17
C LYS A 146 -0.13 -6.95 -7.94
N ARG A 147 0.28 -8.16 -8.34
CA ARG A 147 -0.59 -9.16 -8.94
C ARG A 147 -0.81 -10.27 -7.92
N PHE A 148 -2.07 -10.47 -7.57
CA PHE A 148 -2.51 -11.57 -6.72
C PHE A 148 -3.01 -12.69 -7.62
N TYR A 149 -2.39 -13.85 -7.52
CA TYR A 149 -2.78 -15.04 -8.27
C TYR A 149 -3.86 -15.80 -7.50
N ALA A 150 -4.70 -16.52 -8.24
CA ALA A 150 -5.64 -17.44 -7.64
C ALA A 150 -4.89 -18.60 -6.95
N VAL A 151 -5.61 -19.28 -6.06
CA VAL A 151 -5.12 -20.42 -5.28
C VAL A 151 -4.50 -21.48 -6.20
N ASN A 152 -3.28 -21.94 -5.89
CA ASN A 152 -2.63 -23.05 -6.61
C ASN A 152 -3.23 -24.41 -6.20
N GLU A 153 -2.73 -25.50 -6.79
CA GLU A 153 -3.18 -26.87 -6.49
C GLU A 153 -2.98 -27.31 -5.03
N PHE A 154 -2.14 -26.58 -4.28
CA PHE A 154 -1.84 -26.81 -2.86
C PHE A 154 -2.65 -25.92 -1.91
N GLY A 155 -3.58 -25.10 -2.43
CA GLY A 155 -4.37 -24.22 -1.58
C GLY A 155 -3.68 -22.89 -1.25
N GLU A 156 -2.53 -22.59 -1.85
CA GLU A 156 -1.72 -21.41 -1.52
C GLU A 156 -2.02 -20.23 -2.43
N LEU A 157 -2.06 -19.03 -1.84
CA LEU A 157 -2.19 -17.78 -2.58
C LEU A 157 -0.82 -17.15 -2.76
N GLN A 158 -0.52 -16.80 -4.00
CA GLN A 158 0.74 -16.17 -4.38
C GLN A 158 0.51 -14.72 -4.80
N LEU A 159 1.50 -13.88 -4.50
CA LEU A 159 1.64 -12.55 -5.06
C LEU A 159 2.98 -12.40 -5.79
N ARG A 160 2.99 -11.55 -6.83
CA ARG A 160 4.22 -10.94 -7.36
C ARG A 160 4.05 -9.43 -7.49
N ASN A 161 5.12 -8.68 -7.25
CA ASN A 161 5.17 -7.24 -7.49
C ASN A 161 5.50 -6.97 -8.96
N ALA A 162 4.76 -6.05 -9.58
CA ALA A 162 5.05 -5.51 -10.90
C ALA A 162 5.88 -4.24 -10.72
N VAL A 163 7.18 -4.29 -11.03
CA VAL A 163 8.15 -3.25 -10.58
C VAL A 163 8.51 -2.26 -11.69
N SER A 164 8.76 -2.73 -12.92
CA SER A 164 8.91 -1.83 -14.08
C SER A 164 8.86 -2.55 -15.42
N PRO A 165 8.71 -1.80 -16.53
CA PRO A 165 8.99 -2.33 -17.85
C PRO A 165 10.44 -2.78 -17.99
N ARG A 166 10.64 -3.97 -18.57
CA ARG A 166 11.95 -4.59 -18.73
C ARG A 166 12.96 -3.68 -19.45
N VAL A 167 12.55 -3.14 -20.61
CA VAL A 167 13.39 -2.28 -21.45
C VAL A 167 13.88 -1.04 -20.68
N ARG A 168 12.99 -0.42 -19.91
CA ARG A 168 13.34 0.73 -19.07
C ARG A 168 14.34 0.33 -17.98
N THR A 169 14.13 -0.82 -17.36
CA THR A 169 14.99 -1.30 -16.27
C THR A 169 16.39 -1.63 -16.77
N GLU A 170 16.52 -2.34 -17.90
CA GLU A 170 17.81 -2.64 -18.52
C GLU A 170 18.58 -1.38 -18.92
N TYR A 171 17.90 -0.38 -19.51
CA TYR A 171 18.51 0.90 -19.84
C TYR A 171 19.08 1.60 -18.60
N LEU A 172 18.31 1.65 -17.52
CA LEU A 172 18.75 2.28 -16.28
C LEU A 172 19.89 1.53 -15.61
N LEU A 173 19.91 0.19 -15.67
CA LEU A 173 21.00 -0.61 -15.12
C LEU A 173 22.32 -0.32 -15.84
N LYS A 174 22.31 -0.23 -17.17
CA LYS A 174 23.49 0.19 -17.95
C LYS A 174 23.93 1.59 -17.56
N LYS A 175 23.01 2.54 -17.50
CA LYS A 175 23.32 3.93 -17.12
C LYS A 175 23.88 4.04 -15.70
N ALA A 176 23.50 3.14 -14.80
CA ALA A 176 23.94 3.08 -13.41
C ALA A 176 25.26 2.30 -13.20
N GLY A 177 25.85 1.71 -14.25
CA GLY A 177 27.03 0.83 -14.13
C GLY A 177 26.72 -0.48 -13.38
N LEU A 178 25.53 -1.05 -13.61
CA LEU A 178 24.99 -2.24 -12.95
C LEU A 178 24.65 -3.34 -13.96
N GLU A 179 25.41 -3.42 -15.04
CA GLU A 179 25.21 -4.36 -16.14
C GLU A 179 25.16 -5.82 -15.68
N LYS A 180 25.90 -6.15 -14.61
CA LYS A 180 25.89 -7.49 -14.00
C LYS A 180 24.51 -7.94 -13.50
N MET A 181 23.56 -7.02 -13.31
CA MET A 181 22.19 -7.34 -12.90
C MET A 181 21.28 -7.64 -14.10
N ILE A 182 21.70 -7.38 -15.33
CA ILE A 182 20.88 -7.63 -16.52
C ILE A 182 20.57 -9.12 -16.69
N GLU A 183 21.57 -9.99 -16.51
CA GLU A 183 21.35 -11.45 -16.58
C GLU A 183 20.36 -11.91 -15.51
N PRO A 184 20.53 -11.59 -14.20
CA PRO A 184 19.55 -11.95 -13.19
C PRO A 184 18.14 -11.43 -13.50
N LEU A 185 18.01 -10.18 -13.94
CA LEU A 185 16.71 -9.62 -14.31
C LEU A 185 16.08 -10.30 -15.52
N SER A 186 16.87 -10.83 -16.45
CA SER A 186 16.35 -11.51 -17.64
C SER A 186 15.62 -12.81 -17.29
N ARG A 187 15.88 -13.37 -16.10
CA ARG A 187 15.19 -14.55 -15.54
C ARG A 187 13.81 -14.22 -14.96
N ALA A 188 13.48 -12.93 -14.77
CA ALA A 188 12.20 -12.54 -14.20
C ALA A 188 11.05 -12.79 -15.19
N PRO A 189 9.90 -13.33 -14.74
CA PRO A 189 8.72 -13.42 -15.58
C PRO A 189 8.31 -12.03 -16.03
N VAL A 190 7.96 -11.92 -17.30
CA VAL A 190 7.38 -10.71 -17.86
C VAL A 190 5.90 -10.96 -18.10
N GLN A 191 5.04 -10.12 -17.54
CA GLN A 191 3.60 -10.23 -17.75
C GLN A 191 3.00 -8.85 -18.03
N LYS A 192 1.93 -8.84 -18.83
CA LYS A 192 1.15 -7.62 -19.07
C LYS A 192 0.48 -7.17 -17.79
N PHE A 193 0.74 -5.95 -17.33
CA PHE A 193 0.09 -5.31 -16.20
C PHE A 193 -0.30 -3.89 -16.64
N ASN A 194 -1.60 -3.56 -16.58
CA ASN A 194 -2.14 -2.32 -17.15
C ASN A 194 -1.66 -2.02 -18.59
N GLY A 195 -1.60 -3.06 -19.43
CA GLY A 195 -1.20 -2.96 -20.85
C GLY A 195 0.31 -2.90 -21.11
N SER A 196 1.14 -2.74 -20.08
CA SER A 196 2.61 -2.71 -20.20
C SER A 196 3.23 -4.04 -19.79
N ASP A 197 4.32 -4.44 -20.45
CA ASP A 197 5.08 -5.63 -20.07
C ASP A 197 5.94 -5.32 -18.85
N MET A 198 5.56 -5.87 -17.69
CA MET A 198 6.20 -5.61 -16.41
C MET A 198 6.96 -6.83 -15.92
N LEU A 199 8.11 -6.59 -15.27
CA LEU A 199 8.85 -7.61 -14.54
C LEU A 199 8.09 -7.99 -13.27
N MET A 200 7.82 -9.29 -13.10
CA MET A 200 7.07 -9.84 -11.97
C MET A 200 8.04 -10.42 -10.93
N MET A 201 8.34 -9.63 -9.92
CA MET A 201 9.42 -9.85 -8.96
C MET A 201 8.88 -9.97 -7.55
N PHE A 202 9.74 -10.31 -6.59
CA PHE A 202 9.42 -10.39 -5.17
C PHE A 202 8.16 -11.26 -4.94
N PRO A 203 8.22 -12.56 -5.28
CA PRO A 203 7.14 -13.47 -4.96
C PRO A 203 6.90 -13.52 -3.45
N ALA A 204 5.64 -13.63 -3.06
CA ALA A 204 5.23 -13.65 -1.66
C ALA A 204 4.06 -14.60 -1.45
N HIS A 205 4.03 -15.20 -0.27
CA HIS A 205 2.84 -15.87 0.24
C HIS A 205 1.80 -14.82 0.63
N VAL A 206 0.52 -15.14 0.40
CA VAL A 206 -0.59 -14.28 0.81
C VAL A 206 -1.54 -15.08 1.69
N TYR A 207 -1.80 -14.60 2.90
CA TYR A 207 -2.67 -15.30 3.83
C TYR A 207 -3.26 -14.34 4.88
N CYS A 208 -4.20 -14.84 5.65
CA CYS A 208 -4.80 -14.09 6.75
C CYS A 208 -4.00 -14.28 8.03
N GLY A 209 -3.75 -13.19 8.77
CA GLY A 209 -3.01 -13.28 10.02
C GLY A 209 -3.15 -12.05 10.91
N LEU A 210 -2.59 -12.16 12.11
CA LEU A 210 -2.60 -11.07 13.09
C LEU A 210 -1.81 -9.88 12.59
N SER A 211 -2.38 -8.68 12.71
CA SER A 211 -1.67 -7.44 12.40
C SER A 211 -0.66 -7.09 13.49
N LEU A 212 0.49 -6.56 13.07
CA LEU A 212 1.52 -6.03 13.99
C LEU A 212 1.07 -4.75 14.71
N VAL A 213 0.10 -4.00 14.16
CA VAL A 213 -0.34 -2.72 14.74
C VAL A 213 -1.59 -2.85 15.60
N ASP A 214 -2.49 -3.79 15.29
CA ASP A 214 -3.74 -3.98 16.02
C ASP A 214 -4.26 -5.42 15.87
N THR A 215 -4.02 -6.25 16.89
CA THR A 215 -4.37 -7.68 16.90
C THR A 215 -5.87 -7.96 17.02
N ARG A 216 -6.70 -6.95 17.30
CA ARG A 216 -8.17 -7.10 17.37
C ARG A 216 -8.79 -7.41 16.02
N HIS A 217 -8.11 -7.02 14.93
CA HIS A 217 -8.52 -7.28 13.57
C HIS A 217 -7.40 -8.00 12.81
N GLU A 218 -7.76 -9.03 12.07
CA GLU A 218 -6.82 -9.65 11.15
C GLU A 218 -6.56 -8.74 9.94
N SER A 219 -5.38 -8.94 9.36
CA SER A 219 -4.98 -8.34 8.09
C SER A 219 -4.69 -9.43 7.07
N ILE A 220 -4.75 -9.06 5.80
CA ILE A 220 -4.16 -9.87 4.74
C ILE A 220 -2.66 -9.59 4.76
N ILE A 221 -1.88 -10.63 5.01
CA ILE A 221 -0.44 -10.61 5.09
C ILE A 221 0.13 -10.94 3.72
N ILE A 222 1.08 -10.13 3.27
CA ILE A 222 1.94 -10.42 2.11
C ILE A 222 3.32 -10.68 2.68
N ASP A 223 3.69 -11.96 2.76
CA ASP A 223 4.92 -12.42 3.39
C ASP A 223 5.99 -12.77 2.36
N TYR A 224 7.06 -11.99 2.36
CA TYR A 224 8.20 -12.19 1.46
C TYR A 224 9.26 -13.13 2.03
N ALA A 225 9.16 -13.51 3.32
CA ALA A 225 10.18 -14.29 4.01
C ALA A 225 10.52 -15.60 3.28
N TYR A 226 9.49 -16.25 2.73
CA TYR A 226 9.56 -17.53 2.01
C TYR A 226 9.26 -17.40 0.51
N GLY A 227 9.63 -16.25 -0.09
CA GLY A 227 9.42 -16.04 -1.53
C GLY A 227 10.15 -17.08 -2.42
N ASP A 228 11.18 -17.74 -1.89
CA ASP A 228 11.97 -18.79 -2.54
C ASP A 228 11.19 -20.07 -2.86
N ASP A 229 10.04 -20.28 -2.22
CA ASP A 229 9.10 -21.36 -2.53
C ASP A 229 8.53 -21.26 -3.94
N PHE A 230 8.40 -20.03 -4.47
CA PHE A 230 7.75 -19.78 -5.75
C PHE A 230 8.74 -19.66 -6.90
N LYS A 231 8.56 -20.46 -7.95
CA LYS A 231 9.38 -20.38 -9.17
C LYS A 231 8.75 -19.51 -10.27
N PRO A 232 9.57 -18.85 -11.10
CA PRO A 232 10.99 -18.62 -10.89
C PRO A 232 11.25 -17.65 -9.73
N TYR A 233 12.36 -17.87 -9.02
CA TYR A 233 12.89 -17.04 -7.95
C TYR A 233 14.30 -16.60 -8.33
N ILE A 234 14.63 -15.33 -8.13
CA ILE A 234 15.93 -14.76 -8.50
C ILE A 234 16.64 -14.37 -7.20
N PRO A 235 17.50 -15.22 -6.62
CA PRO A 235 18.10 -14.97 -5.31
C PRO A 235 18.79 -13.61 -5.17
N GLU A 236 19.46 -13.16 -6.23
CA GLU A 236 20.21 -11.90 -6.26
C GLU A 236 19.32 -10.66 -6.16
N ILE A 237 18.03 -10.82 -6.42
CA ILE A 237 17.06 -9.74 -6.44
C ILE A 237 15.96 -9.99 -5.40
N ASP A 238 15.24 -11.10 -5.54
CA ASP A 238 14.11 -11.48 -4.70
C ASP A 238 14.55 -11.78 -3.26
N GLY A 239 15.79 -12.24 -3.05
CA GLY A 239 16.36 -12.50 -1.73
C GLY A 239 16.47 -11.28 -0.83
N ILE A 240 16.52 -10.07 -1.40
CA ILE A 240 16.72 -8.85 -0.61
C ILE A 240 15.51 -8.57 0.31
N VAL A 241 14.30 -8.98 -0.09
CA VAL A 241 13.08 -8.79 0.71
C VAL A 241 12.74 -9.98 1.61
N GLY A 242 13.35 -11.14 1.35
CA GLY A 242 13.07 -12.38 2.06
C GLY A 242 13.79 -12.53 3.40
N ARG A 243 13.76 -13.75 3.94
CA ARG A 243 14.31 -14.12 5.26
C ARG A 243 15.84 -14.07 5.37
N GLU A 244 16.57 -14.03 4.27
CA GLU A 244 18.02 -13.82 4.29
C GLU A 244 18.38 -12.34 4.07
N GLY A 245 17.39 -11.54 3.71
CA GLY A 245 17.51 -10.11 3.45
C GLY A 245 16.89 -9.27 4.55
N LYS A 246 15.85 -8.53 4.21
CA LYS A 246 15.27 -7.46 5.04
C LYS A 246 13.98 -7.85 5.75
N TRP A 247 13.48 -9.07 5.56
CA TRP A 247 12.27 -9.55 6.23
C TRP A 247 11.11 -8.59 6.02
N ILE A 248 10.84 -8.29 4.74
CA ILE A 248 9.74 -7.42 4.39
C ILE A 248 8.43 -8.16 4.62
N ARG A 249 7.47 -7.44 5.17
CA ARG A 249 6.11 -7.90 5.38
C ARG A 249 5.18 -6.75 5.07
N ASP A 250 4.21 -6.97 4.20
CA ASP A 250 3.11 -6.01 4.05
C ASP A 250 1.85 -6.53 4.74
N GLU A 251 1.05 -5.62 5.29
CA GLU A 251 -0.28 -5.91 5.84
C GLU A 251 -1.31 -5.00 5.18
N ILE A 252 -2.34 -5.59 4.55
CA ILE A 252 -3.40 -4.81 3.89
C ILE A 252 -4.77 -5.08 4.50
N ARG A 253 -5.61 -4.05 4.52
CA ARG A 253 -7.02 -4.10 4.93
C ARG A 253 -7.88 -3.35 3.92
N MET A 254 -9.08 -3.86 3.65
CA MET A 254 -9.93 -3.31 2.60
C MET A 254 -10.64 -2.04 3.06
N ILE A 255 -10.46 -0.93 2.35
CA ILE A 255 -11.29 0.27 2.52
C ILE A 255 -12.65 0.04 1.88
N ARG A 256 -12.66 -0.33 0.60
CA ARG A 256 -13.86 -0.65 -0.20
C ARG A 256 -13.45 -1.59 -1.34
N PRO A 257 -14.37 -2.19 -2.10
CA PRO A 257 -13.99 -3.08 -3.18
C PRO A 257 -13.05 -2.38 -4.16
N GLY A 258 -11.95 -3.06 -4.47
CA GLY A 258 -10.91 -2.52 -5.33
C GLY A 258 -9.97 -1.49 -4.67
N LEU A 259 -10.10 -1.17 -3.38
CA LEU A 259 -9.23 -0.22 -2.67
C LEU A 259 -8.81 -0.74 -1.30
N TYR A 260 -7.51 -0.98 -1.11
CA TYR A 260 -6.92 -1.45 0.14
C TYR A 260 -5.92 -0.44 0.69
N LEU A 261 -5.90 -0.29 2.01
CA LEU A 261 -4.85 0.43 2.73
C LEU A 261 -3.84 -0.59 3.24
N GLY A 262 -2.56 -0.32 2.99
CA GLY A 262 -1.44 -1.19 3.33
C GLY A 262 -0.43 -0.52 4.23
N ARG A 263 0.23 -1.33 5.06
CA ARG A 263 1.38 -0.97 5.90
C ARG A 263 2.54 -1.90 5.56
N ALA A 264 3.71 -1.34 5.30
CA ALA A 264 4.92 -2.12 5.03
C ALA A 264 5.82 -2.12 6.28
N TYR A 265 6.41 -3.26 6.58
CA TYR A 265 7.31 -3.47 7.70
C TYR A 265 8.63 -4.09 7.21
N MET A 266 9.73 -3.75 7.87
CA MET A 266 11.04 -4.39 7.72
C MET A 266 11.48 -4.88 9.08
N ASP A 267 11.70 -6.19 9.24
CA ASP A 267 12.02 -6.77 10.55
C ASP A 267 11.11 -6.24 11.67
N ARG A 268 9.79 -6.21 11.40
CA ARG A 268 8.72 -5.71 12.27
C ARG A 268 8.72 -4.20 12.54
N ILE A 269 9.68 -3.44 12.01
CA ILE A 269 9.70 -1.98 12.10
C ILE A 269 8.81 -1.40 10.99
N PHE A 270 7.89 -0.49 11.34
CA PHE A 270 7.03 0.19 10.37
C PHE A 270 7.86 1.06 9.42
N LEU A 271 7.62 0.93 8.11
CA LEU A 271 8.33 1.68 7.09
C LEU A 271 7.47 2.80 6.49
N LEU A 272 6.31 2.41 5.97
CA LEU A 272 5.45 3.30 5.21
C LEU A 272 4.04 2.74 5.10
N ASN A 273 3.12 3.64 4.77
CA ASN A 273 1.80 3.28 4.30
C ASN A 273 1.79 3.24 2.76
N PHE A 274 0.92 2.42 2.19
CA PHE A 274 0.65 2.39 0.76
C PHE A 274 -0.81 2.06 0.48
N VAL A 275 -1.24 2.20 -0.76
CA VAL A 275 -2.58 1.89 -1.23
C VAL A 275 -2.49 0.96 -2.41
N LEU A 276 -3.39 -0.01 -2.49
CA LEU A 276 -3.60 -0.86 -3.66
C LEU A 276 -4.97 -0.56 -4.27
N GLU A 277 -5.00 -0.21 -5.55
CA GLU A 277 -6.21 0.14 -6.27
C GLU A 277 -6.40 -0.70 -7.54
N ASN A 278 -7.58 -1.31 -7.68
CA ASN A 278 -8.10 -1.85 -8.93
C ASN A 278 -9.41 -1.12 -9.27
N LYS A 279 -9.35 -0.26 -10.30
CA LYS A 279 -10.49 0.58 -10.71
C LYS A 279 -11.64 -0.23 -11.31
N GLU A 280 -11.37 -1.36 -11.93
CA GLU A 280 -12.42 -2.19 -12.53
C GLU A 280 -13.22 -2.94 -11.45
N VAL A 281 -12.54 -3.45 -10.42
CA VAL A 281 -13.22 -4.01 -9.23
C VAL A 281 -14.02 -2.92 -8.50
N ALA A 282 -13.45 -1.71 -8.37
CA ALA A 282 -14.14 -0.59 -7.72
C ALA A 282 -15.41 -0.13 -8.47
N LYS A 283 -15.45 -0.27 -9.80
CA LYS A 283 -16.64 0.07 -10.62
C LYS A 283 -17.72 -1.01 -10.55
N THR A 284 -17.30 -2.27 -10.55
CA THR A 284 -18.22 -3.42 -10.67
C THR A 284 -18.77 -3.88 -9.32
N ASN A 285 -18.19 -3.44 -8.21
CA ASN A 285 -18.59 -3.88 -6.88
C ASN A 285 -18.68 -2.70 -5.90
N THR A 286 -19.91 -2.30 -5.57
CA THR A 286 -20.20 -1.26 -4.56
C THR A 286 -20.99 -1.82 -3.38
N GLU A 287 -21.30 -3.11 -3.39
CA GLU A 287 -22.13 -3.74 -2.37
C GLU A 287 -21.37 -3.94 -1.07
N VAL A 288 -22.01 -3.61 0.04
CA VAL A 288 -21.46 -3.82 1.39
C VAL A 288 -21.32 -5.31 1.72
N SER A 289 -22.12 -6.16 1.09
CA SER A 289 -22.05 -7.63 1.18
C SER A 289 -20.68 -8.18 0.76
N ALA A 290 -19.99 -7.51 -0.16
CA ALA A 290 -18.66 -7.87 -0.62
C ALA A 290 -17.55 -7.53 0.41
N TRP A 291 -17.90 -6.87 1.51
CA TRP A 291 -16.94 -6.42 2.52
C TRP A 291 -16.76 -7.40 3.66
N LYS A 292 -17.48 -8.53 3.61
CA LYS A 292 -17.36 -9.59 4.61
C LYS A 292 -15.88 -9.90 4.84
N ASN A 293 -15.48 -9.84 6.10
CA ASN A 293 -14.18 -10.30 6.54
C ASN A 293 -14.06 -11.77 6.14
N LYS A 294 -13.13 -12.08 5.22
CA LYS A 294 -12.88 -13.46 4.81
C LYS A 294 -11.72 -14.09 5.57
N CYS A 295 -10.97 -13.30 6.32
CA CYS A 295 -9.91 -13.79 7.18
C CYS A 295 -10.45 -14.35 8.48
N TRP A 296 -11.40 -13.62 9.07
CA TRP A 296 -12.02 -14.01 10.32
C TRP A 296 -13.29 -14.82 10.05
N THR A 297 -13.25 -16.11 10.41
CA THR A 297 -14.42 -17.00 10.37
C THR A 297 -15.20 -17.02 11.68
N GLY A 298 -14.73 -16.30 12.70
CA GLY A 298 -15.39 -16.30 14.01
C GLY A 298 -16.75 -15.63 13.92
N ASP A 299 -17.80 -16.45 13.95
CA ASP A 299 -19.09 -16.03 14.46
C ASP A 299 -18.84 -15.42 15.84
N SER A 300 -18.94 -14.10 15.94
CA SER A 300 -19.03 -13.46 17.24
C SER A 300 -20.23 -14.10 17.93
N TRP A 301 -19.99 -14.78 19.04
CA TRP A 301 -21.02 -15.33 19.94
C TRP A 301 -22.29 -14.47 19.90
N GLN A 302 -23.31 -14.95 19.19
CA GLN A 302 -24.69 -14.45 19.27
C GLN A 302 -25.34 -15.02 20.51
#